data_AF-A0A6G2W4C7-F1
#
_entry.id   AF-A0A6G2W4C7-F1
#
_cell.length_a   1.000
_cell.length_b   1.000
_cell.length_c   1.000
_cell.angle_alpha   90.00
_cell.angle_beta   90.00
_cell.angle_gamma   90.00
#
_symmetry.space_group_name_H-M   'P 1'
#
loop_
_entity.id
_entity.type
_entity.pdbx_description
1 polymer ?
#
loop_
_entity_poly.entity_id
_entity_poly.type
_entity_poly.pdbx_seq_one_letter_code
_entity_poly.pdbx_strand_id
1 'polypeptide(L)'
;NIYGPTEATVYATAFTCDPADPDRDPPIGRPLGGARAYVLDERMRPVPTGAPGELFLAGTGVARGYLRRPGLTASRFLPDPFGPPGSRMYRTGDLVRWTADGDLVYLGRGDDQVKVRGFRIELGEVEAALARHPAVAAAAARVVEHGGHRRLVGYAVPRTAGLPDTAELRAFLARGLPDHLVPALVVPLERLPLGATGKLDRRALPAPEWAAPAAGRTGRPPHTEAERTLAAIWSEVLGVPEVGADDNYFTLGGDSVLGIQIVSAARRAGLALNPRHLFTHQTLAELAAAAQPVTDAAVSAAAAEQGPVTGDTPLTPVQHWLLETLTGDPAHFSQTVAHELATDPEEPLLRAALAAVLEHHDALRMRFEPDGDGRWRQYGTAPADGTAHLEVHRGAAPDEVARALGAGFDLAGGPLLRAALCRP
;
A
#
# COMPACT_ATOMS: atom_id res chain seq x y z
N ASN A 1 15.91 4.85 -9.57
CA ASN A 1 15.68 3.83 -8.51
C ASN A 1 16.52 4.14 -7.28
N ILE A 2 15.92 4.21 -6.09
CA ILE A 2 16.63 4.50 -4.82
C ILE A 2 16.41 3.35 -3.83
N TYR A 3 17.42 3.06 -3.02
CA TYR A 3 17.35 1.99 -2.04
C TYR A 3 18.06 2.39 -0.76
N GLY A 4 17.43 2.08 0.37
CA GLY A 4 18.08 2.03 1.67
C GLY A 4 17.10 1.63 2.77
N PRO A 5 17.55 0.85 3.77
CA PRO A 5 16.76 0.59 4.97
C PRO A 5 16.73 1.83 5.88
N THR A 6 15.74 1.91 6.77
CA THR A 6 15.60 2.97 7.78
C THR A 6 16.87 3.11 8.63
N GLU A 7 17.51 1.99 8.92
CA GLU A 7 18.75 1.87 9.70
C GLU A 7 19.98 2.48 9.00
N ALA A 8 19.88 2.78 7.71
CA ALA A 8 20.88 3.48 6.92
C ALA A 8 20.41 4.88 6.45
N THR A 9 19.35 5.42 7.08
CA THR A 9 18.81 6.78 6.87
C THR A 9 18.26 7.03 5.46
N VAL A 10 17.02 6.61 5.25
CA VAL A 10 16.20 6.85 4.05
C VAL A 10 16.69 6.12 2.79
N TYR A 11 17.86 6.48 2.26
CA TYR A 11 18.46 5.83 1.10
C TYR A 11 19.99 5.83 1.20
N ALA A 12 20.60 4.71 0.83
CA ALA A 12 22.05 4.52 0.83
C ALA A 12 22.62 4.34 -0.58
N THR A 13 21.80 3.91 -1.54
CA THR A 13 22.20 3.74 -2.94
C THR A 13 21.16 4.34 -3.89
N ALA A 14 21.64 4.78 -5.05
CA ALA A 14 20.77 5.28 -6.11
C ALA A 14 21.28 4.89 -7.49
N PHE A 15 20.32 4.71 -8.40
CA PHE A 15 20.51 4.52 -9.82
C PHE A 15 19.62 5.52 -10.56
N THR A 16 20.18 6.23 -11.54
CA THR A 16 19.41 7.06 -12.47
C THR A 16 18.90 6.15 -13.58
N CYS A 17 17.57 5.98 -13.66
CA CYS A 17 16.98 5.20 -14.75
C CYS A 17 17.17 5.98 -16.06
N ASP A 18 17.56 5.28 -17.12
CA ASP A 18 17.68 5.86 -18.45
C ASP A 18 16.30 5.80 -19.14
N PRO A 19 15.68 6.94 -19.48
CA PRO A 19 14.40 6.95 -20.20
C PRO A 19 14.45 6.24 -21.55
N ALA A 20 15.64 6.06 -22.13
CA ALA A 20 15.82 5.32 -23.38
C ALA A 20 15.74 3.78 -23.22
N ASP A 21 15.72 3.28 -21.98
CA ASP A 21 15.64 1.85 -21.66
C ASP A 21 14.63 1.60 -20.51
N PRO A 22 13.33 1.82 -20.75
CA PRO A 22 12.29 1.78 -19.72
C PRO A 22 12.02 0.37 -19.19
N ASP A 23 12.31 -0.67 -19.99
CA ASP A 23 12.05 -2.08 -19.65
C ASP A 23 13.18 -2.73 -18.86
N ARG A 24 14.32 -2.05 -18.70
CA ARG A 24 15.42 -2.56 -17.91
C ARG A 24 15.03 -2.64 -16.44
N ASP A 25 15.15 -3.84 -15.87
CA ASP A 25 15.10 -4.05 -14.43
C ASP A 25 16.13 -3.13 -13.74
N PRO A 26 15.69 -2.08 -13.04
CA PRO A 26 16.62 -1.05 -12.60
C PRO A 26 17.41 -1.56 -11.40
N PRO A 27 18.76 -1.54 -11.44
CA PRO A 27 19.56 -1.86 -10.27
C PRO A 27 19.24 -0.89 -9.12
N ILE A 28 19.62 -1.27 -7.90
CA ILE A 28 19.57 -0.35 -6.75
C ILE A 28 20.74 0.65 -6.77
N GLY A 29 21.68 0.48 -7.70
CA GLY A 29 22.67 1.47 -8.10
C GLY A 29 23.91 1.49 -7.22
N ARG A 30 24.48 2.67 -7.03
CA ARG A 30 25.78 2.86 -6.34
C ARG A 30 25.61 3.56 -5.01
N PRO A 31 26.52 3.37 -4.04
CA PRO A 31 26.51 4.10 -2.78
C PRO A 31 26.51 5.62 -2.98
N LEU A 32 25.65 6.31 -2.24
CA LEU A 32 25.59 7.77 -2.20
C LEU A 32 26.70 8.36 -1.33
N GLY A 33 26.91 9.67 -1.42
CA GLY A 33 27.98 10.38 -0.70
C GLY A 33 28.04 10.02 0.79
N GLY A 34 29.18 9.49 1.23
CA GLY A 34 29.42 9.08 2.62
C GLY A 34 28.92 7.69 3.00
N ALA A 35 28.15 7.01 2.14
CA ALA A 35 27.77 5.61 2.28
C ALA A 35 28.80 4.68 1.63
N ARG A 36 28.93 3.47 2.17
CA ARG A 36 29.69 2.36 1.58
C ARG A 36 28.81 1.13 1.55
N ALA A 37 28.94 0.32 0.51
CA ALA A 37 28.24 -0.95 0.38
C ALA A 37 29.25 -2.08 0.21
N TYR A 38 29.07 -3.15 0.98
CA TYR A 38 29.85 -4.38 0.87
C TYR A 38 28.91 -5.53 0.54
N VAL A 39 29.33 -6.42 -0.35
CA VAL A 39 28.61 -7.65 -0.68
C VAL A 39 29.45 -8.80 -0.15
N LEU A 40 28.99 -9.43 0.92
CA LEU A 40 29.78 -10.36 1.73
C LEU A 40 29.18 -11.77 1.73
N ASP A 41 30.04 -12.77 1.86
CA ASP A 41 29.64 -14.15 2.13
C ASP A 41 29.33 -14.39 3.63
N GLU A 42 28.89 -15.60 3.98
CA GLU A 42 28.56 -15.99 5.36
C GLU A 42 29.76 -15.89 6.33
N ARG A 43 30.99 -15.79 5.81
CA ARG A 43 32.23 -15.67 6.57
C ARG A 43 32.72 -14.22 6.62
N MET A 44 31.86 -13.26 6.24
CA MET A 44 32.15 -11.82 6.21
C MET A 44 33.27 -11.44 5.23
N ARG A 45 33.45 -12.21 4.15
CA ARG A 45 34.46 -11.92 3.12
C ARG A 45 33.80 -11.32 1.88
N PRO A 46 34.40 -10.33 1.21
CA PRO A 46 33.88 -9.81 -0.06
C PRO A 46 33.75 -10.90 -1.12
N VAL A 47 32.62 -10.94 -1.80
CA VAL A 47 32.40 -11.84 -2.94
C VAL A 47 32.88 -11.19 -4.26
N PRO A 48 33.28 -11.99 -5.26
CA PRO A 48 33.64 -11.46 -6.58
C PRO A 48 32.46 -10.76 -7.27
N THR A 49 32.77 -9.85 -8.20
CA THR A 49 31.76 -9.23 -9.09
C THR A 49 30.91 -10.29 -9.79
N GLY A 50 29.60 -10.08 -9.84
CA GLY A 50 28.63 -11.02 -10.40
C GLY A 50 28.15 -12.10 -9.43
N ALA A 51 28.91 -12.44 -8.38
CA ALA A 51 28.48 -13.42 -7.39
C ALA A 51 27.46 -12.81 -6.41
N PRO A 52 26.40 -13.57 -6.03
CA PRO A 52 25.47 -13.13 -5.01
C PRO A 52 26.12 -13.15 -3.62
N GLY A 53 25.76 -12.17 -2.79
CA GLY A 53 26.10 -12.12 -1.37
C GLY A 53 25.15 -11.22 -0.60
N GLU A 54 25.32 -11.14 0.71
CA GLU A 54 24.50 -10.29 1.57
C GLU A 54 25.04 -8.85 1.55
N LEU A 55 24.13 -7.87 1.47
CA LEU A 55 24.45 -6.46 1.49
C LEU A 55 24.72 -5.97 2.92
N PHE A 56 25.84 -5.29 3.10
CA PHE A 56 26.18 -4.54 4.30
C PHE A 56 26.39 -3.07 3.95
N LEU A 57 25.79 -2.18 4.73
CA LEU A 57 25.87 -0.74 4.52
C LEU A 57 26.68 -0.09 5.64
N ALA A 58 27.69 0.71 5.28
CA ALA A 58 28.53 1.43 6.24
C ALA A 58 28.58 2.92 5.92
N GLY A 59 29.19 3.70 6.81
CA GLY A 59 29.40 5.14 6.62
C GLY A 59 28.43 6.01 7.43
N THR A 60 28.29 7.26 7.03
CA THR A 60 27.63 8.31 7.83
C THR A 60 26.13 8.11 8.00
N GLY A 61 25.48 7.39 7.07
CA GLY A 61 24.04 7.10 7.13
C GLY A 61 23.65 6.01 8.14
N VAL A 62 24.61 5.24 8.68
CA VAL A 62 24.30 4.15 9.62
C VAL A 62 23.83 4.71 10.96
N ALA A 63 22.62 4.33 11.36
CA ALA A 63 21.98 4.81 12.57
C ALA A 63 22.73 4.40 13.85
N ARG A 64 22.29 4.98 14.98
CA ARG A 64 22.81 4.61 16.31
C ARG A 64 22.54 3.14 16.63
N GLY A 65 21.33 2.67 16.32
CA GLY A 65 20.82 1.34 16.65
C GLY A 65 19.32 1.39 16.96
N TYR A 66 18.78 0.28 17.46
CA TYR A 66 17.39 0.16 17.87
C TYR A 66 17.18 0.65 19.30
N LEU A 67 16.17 1.51 19.50
CA LEU A 67 15.87 2.10 20.81
C LEU A 67 15.58 1.02 21.86
N ARG A 68 16.35 1.01 22.95
CA ARG A 68 16.22 0.04 24.07
C ARG A 68 16.30 -1.44 23.65
N ARG A 69 16.96 -1.75 22.53
CA ARG A 69 17.14 -3.13 22.03
C ARG A 69 18.62 -3.41 21.73
N PRO A 70 19.48 -3.46 22.76
CA PRO A 70 20.94 -3.61 22.58
C PRO A 70 21.33 -4.93 21.91
N GLY A 71 20.68 -6.05 22.25
CA GLY A 71 20.96 -7.34 21.62
C GLY A 71 20.68 -7.37 20.11
N LEU A 72 19.53 -6.82 19.69
CA LEU A 72 19.18 -6.69 18.26
C LEU A 72 20.09 -5.68 17.55
N THR A 73 20.48 -4.62 18.25
CA THR A 73 21.45 -3.66 17.70
C THR A 73 22.79 -4.33 17.47
N ALA A 74 23.31 -5.09 18.43
CA ALA A 74 24.58 -5.78 18.29
C ALA A 74 24.59 -6.87 17.21
N SER A 75 23.44 -7.49 16.91
CA SER A 75 23.36 -8.52 15.86
C SER A 75 23.24 -7.95 14.45
N ARG A 76 22.80 -6.69 14.28
CA ARG A 76 22.62 -6.05 12.97
C ARG A 76 23.65 -4.95 12.68
N PHE A 77 24.11 -4.21 13.69
CA PHE A 77 25.11 -3.14 13.59
C PHE A 77 26.48 -3.67 14.01
N LEU A 78 27.15 -4.35 13.08
CA LEU A 78 28.41 -5.03 13.30
C LEU A 78 29.61 -4.08 13.20
N PRO A 79 30.77 -4.42 13.79
CA PRO A 79 32.04 -3.75 13.49
C PRO A 79 32.35 -3.84 12.00
N ASP A 80 32.81 -2.75 11.39
CA ASP A 80 33.18 -2.68 9.97
C ASP A 80 34.70 -2.91 9.82
N PRO A 81 35.15 -4.11 9.38
CA PRO A 81 36.56 -4.41 9.24
C PRO A 81 37.19 -3.77 7.98
N PHE A 82 36.39 -3.15 7.12
CA PHE A 82 36.83 -2.54 5.86
C PHE A 82 36.88 -1.01 5.95
N GLY A 83 36.48 -0.44 7.09
CA GLY A 83 36.47 0.99 7.35
C GLY A 83 37.53 1.42 8.36
N PRO A 84 37.51 2.72 8.75
CA PRO A 84 38.39 3.24 9.78
C PRO A 84 38.18 2.54 11.14
N PRO A 85 39.20 2.49 12.02
CA PRO A 85 39.05 1.92 13.36
C PRO A 85 37.83 2.45 14.12
N GLY A 86 37.00 1.53 14.62
CA GLY A 86 35.77 1.85 15.35
C GLY A 86 34.54 2.12 14.48
N SER A 87 34.63 2.02 13.15
CA SER A 87 33.46 2.11 12.28
C SER A 87 32.54 0.91 12.43
N ARG A 88 31.28 1.10 12.02
CA ARG A 88 30.22 0.10 12.06
C ARG A 88 29.57 -0.03 10.69
N MET A 89 29.06 -1.22 10.41
CA MET A 89 28.25 -1.52 9.25
C MET A 89 26.93 -2.17 9.68
N TYR A 90 25.88 -1.90 8.93
CA TYR A 90 24.56 -2.47 9.11
C TYR A 90 24.35 -3.65 8.16
N ARG A 91 23.99 -4.81 8.71
CA ARG A 91 23.64 -6.04 8.01
C ARG A 91 22.19 -5.97 7.53
N THR A 92 21.95 -5.79 6.23
CA THR A 92 20.59 -5.49 5.72
C THR A 92 19.67 -6.70 5.65
N GLY A 93 20.23 -7.92 5.55
CA GLY A 93 19.47 -9.13 5.24
C GLY A 93 19.09 -9.26 3.77
N ASP A 94 19.53 -8.34 2.89
CA ASP A 94 19.20 -8.35 1.47
C ASP A 94 20.31 -9.03 0.66
N LEU A 95 19.92 -9.89 -0.29
CA LEU A 95 20.83 -10.51 -1.24
C LEU A 95 20.98 -9.61 -2.46
N VAL A 96 22.22 -9.35 -2.84
CA VAL A 96 22.57 -8.49 -3.96
C VAL A 96 23.76 -9.07 -4.72
N ARG A 97 24.06 -8.51 -5.90
CA ARG A 97 25.33 -8.74 -6.60
C ARG A 97 25.81 -7.44 -7.25
N TRP A 98 27.13 -7.30 -7.38
CA TRP A 98 27.71 -6.26 -8.23
C TRP A 98 27.63 -6.66 -9.70
N THR A 99 27.29 -5.70 -10.57
CA THR A 99 27.50 -5.82 -12.02
C THR A 99 28.94 -5.47 -12.39
N ALA A 100 29.35 -5.81 -13.60
CA ALA A 100 30.64 -5.38 -14.15
C ALA A 100 30.75 -3.85 -14.22
N ASP A 101 29.62 -3.18 -14.44
CA ASP A 101 29.52 -1.72 -14.48
C ASP A 101 29.52 -1.07 -13.09
N GLY A 102 29.68 -1.85 -12.02
CA GLY A 102 29.77 -1.35 -10.65
C GLY A 102 28.44 -0.91 -10.07
N ASP A 103 27.31 -1.45 -10.54
CA ASP A 103 25.98 -1.22 -9.95
C ASP A 103 25.56 -2.42 -9.09
N LEU A 104 24.82 -2.16 -8.01
CA LEU A 104 24.20 -3.21 -7.21
C LEU A 104 22.87 -3.62 -7.80
N VAL A 105 22.71 -4.92 -8.06
CA VAL A 105 21.42 -5.52 -8.43
C VAL A 105 20.84 -6.19 -7.20
N TYR A 106 19.59 -5.88 -6.88
CA TYR A 106 18.84 -6.51 -5.80
C TYR A 106 18.28 -7.86 -6.27
N LEU A 107 18.56 -8.92 -5.51
CA LEU A 107 18.16 -10.29 -5.83
C LEU A 107 17.01 -10.80 -4.94
N GLY A 108 16.60 -10.01 -3.95
CA GLY A 108 15.63 -10.40 -2.95
C GLY A 108 16.21 -10.32 -1.54
N ARG A 109 15.48 -10.89 -0.59
CA ARG A 109 15.94 -10.99 0.79
C ARG A 109 16.61 -12.34 1.01
N GLY A 110 17.70 -12.32 1.77
CA GLY A 110 18.30 -13.51 2.37
C GLY A 110 17.62 -13.90 3.68
N ASP A 111 16.82 -13.01 4.28
CA ASP A 111 15.99 -13.27 5.45
C ASP A 111 14.48 -13.18 5.14
N ASP A 112 13.65 -13.44 6.15
CA ASP A 112 12.21 -13.67 6.00
C ASP A 112 11.32 -12.41 6.08
N GLN A 113 11.83 -11.19 5.84
CA GLN A 113 10.93 -10.02 5.81
C GLN A 113 10.00 -10.04 4.61
N VAL A 114 8.75 -9.64 4.84
CA VAL A 114 7.66 -9.67 3.84
C VAL A 114 6.85 -8.37 3.89
N LYS A 115 6.22 -8.01 2.77
CA LYS A 115 5.25 -6.89 2.73
C LYS A 115 3.83 -7.42 2.86
N VAL A 116 3.08 -6.96 3.86
CA VAL A 116 1.65 -7.26 4.03
C VAL A 116 0.91 -5.94 4.26
N ARG A 117 -0.13 -5.66 3.47
CA ARG A 117 -0.96 -4.43 3.61
C ARG A 117 -0.15 -3.13 3.61
N GLY A 118 0.92 -3.06 2.81
CA GLY A 118 1.83 -1.90 2.75
C GLY A 118 2.86 -1.83 3.89
N PHE A 119 2.77 -2.69 4.91
CA PHE A 119 3.72 -2.77 6.01
C PHE A 119 4.84 -3.75 5.71
N ARG A 120 6.07 -3.35 6.07
CA ARG A 120 7.23 -4.24 6.07
C ARG A 120 7.28 -4.97 7.41
N ILE A 121 7.16 -6.29 7.37
CA ILE A 121 7.01 -7.15 8.55
C ILE A 121 8.20 -8.08 8.66
N GLU A 122 8.73 -8.18 9.88
CA GLU A 122 9.68 -9.20 10.30
C GLU A 122 8.91 -10.42 10.82
N LEU A 123 8.90 -11.53 10.07
CA LEU A 123 8.18 -12.74 10.49
C LEU A 123 8.69 -13.27 11.85
N GLY A 124 9.98 -13.10 12.14
CA GLY A 124 10.56 -13.44 13.43
C GLY A 124 9.97 -12.68 14.62
N GLU A 125 9.44 -11.47 14.43
CA GLU A 125 8.76 -10.72 15.49
C GLU A 125 7.43 -11.38 15.88
N VAL A 126 6.69 -11.83 14.87
CA VAL A 126 5.42 -12.58 15.02
C VAL A 126 5.69 -13.92 15.70
N GLU A 127 6.72 -14.63 15.26
CA GLU A 127 7.16 -15.91 15.82
C GLU A 127 7.54 -15.78 17.29
N ALA A 128 8.36 -14.77 17.62
CA ALA A 128 8.78 -14.51 19.00
C ALA A 128 7.59 -14.12 19.88
N ALA A 129 6.61 -13.38 19.36
CA ALA A 129 5.41 -13.02 20.10
C ALA A 129 4.51 -14.24 20.35
N LEU A 130 4.28 -15.10 19.35
CA LEU A 130 3.56 -16.36 19.48
C LEU A 130 4.21 -17.28 20.53
N ALA A 131 5.54 -17.42 20.46
CA ALA A 131 6.30 -18.28 21.38
C ALA A 131 6.29 -17.80 22.84
N ARG A 132 5.88 -16.55 23.13
CA ARG A 132 5.68 -16.06 24.51
C ARG A 132 4.37 -16.56 25.13
N HIS A 133 3.43 -17.06 24.34
CA HIS A 133 2.20 -17.61 24.88
C HIS A 133 2.53 -18.89 25.70
N PRO A 134 2.05 -19.05 26.95
CA PRO A 134 2.42 -20.19 27.80
C PRO A 134 2.15 -21.56 27.17
N ALA A 135 1.07 -21.67 26.39
CA ALA A 135 0.68 -22.89 25.69
C ALA A 135 1.48 -23.19 24.41
N VAL A 136 2.31 -22.26 23.90
CA VAL A 136 3.06 -22.44 22.64
C VAL A 136 4.50 -22.86 22.96
N ALA A 137 4.94 -23.99 22.43
CA ALA A 137 6.30 -24.50 22.55
C ALA A 137 7.25 -23.91 21.51
N ALA A 138 6.79 -23.79 20.26
CA ALA A 138 7.53 -23.23 19.15
C ALA A 138 6.56 -22.58 18.16
N ALA A 139 7.04 -21.62 17.38
CA ALA A 139 6.22 -20.90 16.41
C ALA A 139 6.98 -20.62 15.12
N ALA A 140 6.23 -20.52 14.02
CA ALA A 140 6.67 -20.06 12.71
C ALA A 140 5.63 -19.09 12.15
N ALA A 141 6.04 -18.21 11.24
CA ALA A 141 5.11 -17.37 10.49
C ALA A 141 5.41 -17.41 8.99
N ARG A 142 4.36 -17.22 8.18
CA ARG A 142 4.44 -17.18 6.72
C ARG A 142 3.40 -16.23 6.15
N VAL A 143 3.70 -15.59 5.04
CA VAL A 143 2.70 -14.91 4.22
C VAL A 143 2.26 -15.82 3.09
N VAL A 144 0.95 -15.93 2.91
CA VAL A 144 0.34 -16.68 1.82
C VAL A 144 -0.62 -15.79 1.07
N GLU A 145 -0.84 -16.10 -0.20
CA GLU A 145 -1.81 -15.41 -1.05
C GLU A 145 -3.15 -16.14 -0.99
N HIS A 146 -4.23 -15.41 -0.74
CA HIS A 146 -5.58 -15.95 -0.68
C HIS A 146 -6.60 -14.90 -1.13
N GLY A 147 -7.38 -15.22 -2.15
CA GLY A 147 -8.38 -14.32 -2.74
C GLY A 147 -7.76 -13.05 -3.34
N GLY A 148 -6.55 -13.12 -3.92
CA GLY A 148 -5.83 -11.96 -4.46
C GLY A 148 -5.15 -11.07 -3.41
N HIS A 149 -5.23 -11.43 -2.12
CA HIS A 149 -4.62 -10.67 -1.03
C HIS A 149 -3.52 -11.47 -0.32
N ARG A 150 -2.44 -10.80 0.07
CA ARG A 150 -1.40 -11.35 0.94
C ARG A 150 -1.85 -11.35 2.39
N ARG A 151 -1.81 -12.50 3.07
CA ARG A 151 -2.25 -12.69 4.45
C ARG A 151 -1.13 -13.29 5.30
N LEU A 152 -0.94 -12.76 6.51
CA LEU A 152 -0.02 -13.29 7.50
C LEU A 152 -0.65 -14.48 8.24
N VAL A 153 0.08 -15.58 8.33
CA VAL A 153 -0.34 -16.84 8.98
C VAL A 153 0.68 -17.21 10.03
N GLY A 154 0.21 -17.52 11.23
CA GLY A 154 1.00 -18.08 12.32
C GLY A 154 0.89 -19.60 12.30
N TYR A 155 1.95 -20.26 12.73
CA TYR A 155 1.99 -21.70 12.97
C TYR A 155 2.53 -21.88 14.38
N ALA A 156 1.91 -22.75 15.16
CA ALA A 156 2.30 -22.95 16.55
C ALA A 156 2.31 -24.44 16.90
N VAL A 157 3.33 -24.84 17.65
CA VAL A 157 3.44 -26.18 18.25
C VAL A 157 2.97 -26.07 19.70
N PRO A 158 2.01 -26.89 20.16
CA PRO A 158 1.56 -26.84 21.54
C PRO A 158 2.64 -27.34 22.50
N ARG A 159 2.68 -26.74 23.69
CA ARG A 159 3.54 -27.17 24.80
C ARG A 159 2.96 -28.34 25.58
N THR A 160 1.63 -28.46 25.58
CA THR A 160 0.86 -29.52 26.24
C THR A 160 -0.15 -30.12 25.26
N ALA A 161 -1.26 -30.70 25.72
CA ALA A 161 -2.20 -31.46 24.89
C ALA A 161 -2.99 -30.63 23.85
N GLY A 162 -2.81 -29.30 23.78
CA GLY A 162 -3.49 -28.48 22.79
C GLY A 162 -3.03 -27.03 22.77
N LEU A 163 -3.41 -26.33 21.70
CA LEU A 163 -3.34 -24.88 21.63
C LEU A 163 -4.70 -24.29 22.03
N PRO A 164 -4.71 -23.06 22.59
CA PRO A 164 -5.91 -22.25 22.60
C PRO A 164 -6.43 -22.05 21.17
N ASP A 165 -7.70 -21.66 21.06
CA ASP A 165 -8.25 -21.34 19.76
C ASP A 165 -7.54 -20.14 19.11
N THR A 166 -7.75 -19.97 17.80
CA THR A 166 -7.12 -18.88 17.05
C THR A 166 -7.52 -17.50 17.59
N ALA A 167 -8.74 -17.33 18.12
CA ALA A 167 -9.21 -16.05 18.62
C ALA A 167 -8.47 -15.64 19.90
N GLU A 168 -8.27 -16.57 20.83
CA GLU A 168 -7.52 -16.35 22.07
C GLU A 168 -6.05 -16.03 21.79
N LEU A 169 -5.40 -16.80 20.91
CA LEU A 169 -4.01 -16.55 20.51
C LEU A 169 -3.85 -15.17 19.85
N ARG A 170 -4.81 -14.77 19.02
CA ARG A 170 -4.79 -13.44 18.41
C ARG A 170 -5.02 -12.32 19.43
N ALA A 171 -5.97 -12.49 20.34
CA ALA A 171 -6.21 -11.54 21.42
C ALA A 171 -4.96 -11.40 22.31
N PHE A 172 -4.20 -12.49 22.51
CA PHE A 172 -2.90 -12.44 23.18
C PHE A 172 -1.90 -11.58 22.42
N LEU A 173 -1.75 -11.80 21.11
CA LEU A 173 -0.80 -11.07 20.27
C LEU A 173 -1.13 -9.58 20.16
N ALA A 174 -2.42 -9.24 20.01
CA ALA A 174 -2.89 -7.86 19.87
C ALA A 174 -2.59 -6.98 21.09
N ARG A 175 -2.30 -7.55 22.25
CA ARG A 175 -1.85 -6.78 23.44
C ARG A 175 -0.44 -6.21 23.32
N GLY A 176 0.40 -6.80 22.46
CA GLY A 176 1.82 -6.48 22.37
C GLY A 176 2.35 -6.22 20.96
N LEU A 177 1.53 -6.45 19.94
CA LEU A 177 1.86 -6.23 18.53
C LEU A 177 0.86 -5.25 17.90
N PRO A 178 1.32 -4.37 16.99
CA PRO A 178 0.45 -3.70 16.03
C PRO A 178 -0.40 -4.69 15.23
N ASP A 179 -1.62 -4.29 14.84
CA ASP A 179 -2.58 -5.17 14.16
C ASP A 179 -2.06 -5.82 12.87
N HIS A 180 -1.22 -5.12 12.12
CA HIS A 180 -0.64 -5.67 10.88
C HIS A 180 0.38 -6.80 11.12
N LEU A 181 0.84 -6.98 12.36
CA LEU A 181 1.70 -8.08 12.81
C LEU A 181 0.92 -9.23 13.46
N VAL A 182 -0.40 -9.07 13.69
CA VAL A 182 -1.25 -10.12 14.22
C VAL A 182 -1.69 -11.04 13.07
N PRO A 183 -1.36 -12.35 13.09
CA PRO A 183 -1.76 -13.28 12.05
C PRO A 183 -3.27 -13.38 11.88
N ALA A 184 -3.71 -13.57 10.63
CA ALA A 184 -5.11 -13.79 10.30
C ALA A 184 -5.63 -15.12 10.89
N LEU A 185 -4.77 -16.13 10.98
CA LEU A 185 -5.05 -17.41 11.61
C LEU A 185 -3.78 -18.02 12.21
N VAL A 186 -3.95 -18.95 13.15
CA VAL A 186 -2.85 -19.74 13.71
C VAL A 186 -3.11 -21.23 13.47
N VAL A 187 -2.26 -21.86 12.67
CA VAL A 187 -2.34 -23.30 12.36
C VAL A 187 -1.61 -24.12 13.43
N PRO A 188 -2.27 -25.08 14.09
CA PRO A 188 -1.59 -26.01 14.97
C PRO A 188 -0.66 -26.93 14.17
N LEU A 189 0.56 -27.12 14.66
CA LEU A 189 1.53 -28.08 14.14
C LEU A 189 1.93 -29.06 15.23
N GLU A 190 2.19 -30.31 14.87
CA GLU A 190 2.84 -31.26 15.78
C GLU A 190 4.31 -30.89 16.02
N ARG A 191 4.99 -30.38 14.98
CA ARG A 191 6.38 -29.91 15.03
C ARG A 191 6.66 -28.92 13.91
N LEU A 192 7.68 -28.08 14.08
CA LEU A 192 8.16 -27.22 13.01
C LEU A 192 8.87 -28.06 11.93
N PRO A 193 8.58 -27.85 10.63
CA PRO A 193 9.33 -28.49 9.57
C PRO A 193 10.75 -27.91 9.54
N LEU A 194 11.76 -28.76 9.62
CA LEU A 194 13.16 -28.35 9.55
C LEU A 194 13.80 -28.90 8.28
N GLY A 195 14.60 -28.08 7.60
CA GLY A 195 15.41 -28.49 6.46
C GLY A 195 16.67 -29.25 6.90
N ALA A 196 17.48 -29.68 5.92
CA ALA A 196 18.70 -30.48 6.14
C ALA A 196 19.74 -29.83 7.07
N THR A 197 19.71 -28.51 7.23
CA THR A 197 20.61 -27.73 8.11
C THR A 197 20.04 -27.50 9.52
N GLY A 198 18.87 -28.07 9.83
CA GLY A 198 18.16 -27.85 11.11
C GLY A 198 17.44 -26.50 11.22
N LYS A 199 17.45 -25.68 10.15
CA LYS A 199 16.69 -24.43 10.08
C LYS A 199 15.24 -24.69 9.66
N LEU A 200 14.31 -23.80 10.05
CA LEU A 200 12.90 -23.85 9.65
C LEU A 200 12.76 -23.85 8.12
N ASP A 201 12.09 -24.87 7.58
CA ASP A 201 11.69 -24.93 6.18
C ASP A 201 10.28 -24.35 6.01
N ARG A 202 10.21 -23.06 5.72
CA ARG A 202 8.93 -22.35 5.54
C ARG A 202 8.14 -22.83 4.32
N ARG A 203 8.79 -23.44 3.33
CA ARG A 203 8.11 -23.97 2.13
C ARG A 203 7.34 -25.24 2.46
N ALA A 204 7.84 -26.02 3.43
CA ALA A 204 7.20 -27.21 3.96
C ALA A 204 6.10 -26.92 5.00
N LEU A 205 5.86 -25.66 5.38
CA LEU A 205 4.72 -25.30 6.20
C LEU A 205 3.42 -25.61 5.44
N PRO A 206 2.46 -26.30 6.07
CA PRO A 206 1.22 -26.69 5.41
C PRO A 206 0.44 -25.45 4.95
N ALA A 207 -0.24 -25.60 3.81
CA ALA A 207 -1.18 -24.58 3.37
C ALA A 207 -2.27 -24.43 4.45
N PRO A 208 -2.56 -23.20 4.90
CA PRO A 208 -3.65 -23.01 5.83
C PRO A 208 -4.97 -23.36 5.14
N GLU A 209 -5.78 -24.16 5.80
CA GLU A 209 -7.18 -24.28 5.44
C GLU A 209 -7.86 -22.99 5.89
N TRP A 210 -7.92 -22.03 4.96
CA TRP A 210 -8.90 -20.96 5.03
C TRP A 210 -10.24 -21.67 4.93
N ALA A 211 -10.85 -22.00 6.06
CA ALA A 211 -12.20 -22.51 6.02
C ALA A 211 -13.02 -21.48 5.22
N ALA A 212 -13.38 -21.82 3.96
CA ALA A 212 -14.65 -21.38 3.43
C ALA A 212 -15.63 -21.71 4.55
N PRO A 213 -16.44 -20.78 5.07
CA PRO A 213 -17.29 -21.08 6.19
C PRO A 213 -18.14 -22.28 5.79
N ALA A 214 -17.78 -23.47 6.29
CA ALA A 214 -18.67 -24.60 6.25
C ALA A 214 -19.90 -24.10 7.00
N ALA A 215 -21.05 -24.15 6.34
CA ALA A 215 -22.34 -23.83 6.91
C ALA A 215 -22.38 -24.34 8.36
N GLY A 216 -22.32 -23.41 9.34
CA GLY A 216 -22.14 -23.75 10.76
C GLY A 216 -20.98 -23.06 11.49
N ARG A 217 -20.71 -21.76 11.25
CA ARG A 217 -19.84 -20.99 12.16
C ARG A 217 -20.54 -20.71 13.49
N THR A 218 -19.77 -20.83 14.58
CA THR A 218 -20.07 -20.50 15.98
C THR A 218 -20.14 -19.00 16.28
N GLY A 219 -20.07 -18.14 15.26
CA GLY A 219 -20.15 -16.68 15.43
C GLY A 219 -21.60 -16.24 15.59
N ARG A 220 -21.86 -15.28 16.47
CA ARG A 220 -23.20 -14.74 16.66
C ARG A 220 -23.73 -14.16 15.33
N PRO A 221 -24.93 -14.52 14.86
CA PRO A 221 -25.49 -13.94 13.64
C PRO A 221 -25.80 -12.44 13.83
N PRO A 222 -25.76 -11.63 12.75
CA PRO A 222 -26.21 -10.24 12.78
C PRO A 222 -27.66 -10.13 13.29
N HIS A 223 -27.86 -9.41 14.39
CA HIS A 223 -29.15 -9.33 15.09
C HIS A 223 -29.77 -7.93 15.02
N THR A 224 -28.98 -6.86 15.02
CA THR A 224 -29.52 -5.51 14.83
C THR A 224 -29.71 -5.20 13.34
N GLU A 225 -30.53 -4.21 13.02
CA GLU A 225 -30.67 -3.75 11.63
C GLU A 225 -29.35 -3.22 11.08
N ALA A 226 -28.61 -2.43 11.87
CA ALA A 226 -27.28 -1.96 11.50
C ALA A 226 -26.29 -3.11 11.26
N GLU A 227 -26.30 -4.15 12.11
CA GLU A 227 -25.47 -5.35 11.90
C GLU A 227 -25.83 -6.06 10.59
N ARG A 228 -27.12 -6.28 10.30
CA ARG A 228 -27.55 -6.93 9.06
C ARG A 228 -27.16 -6.13 7.82
N THR A 229 -27.37 -4.81 7.84
CA THR A 229 -26.99 -3.92 6.74
C THR A 229 -25.48 -3.94 6.50
N LEU A 230 -24.68 -3.82 7.56
CA LEU A 230 -23.22 -3.89 7.44
C LEU A 230 -22.74 -5.27 7.00
N ALA A 231 -23.41 -6.35 7.39
CA ALA A 231 -23.02 -7.70 7.02
C ALA A 231 -23.19 -7.91 5.52
N ALA A 232 -24.30 -7.45 4.94
CA ALA A 232 -24.52 -7.48 3.50
C ALA A 232 -23.44 -6.67 2.74
N ILE A 233 -23.13 -5.46 3.21
CA ILE A 233 -22.09 -4.61 2.62
C ILE A 233 -20.71 -5.28 2.70
N TRP A 234 -20.36 -5.86 3.85
CA TRP A 234 -19.07 -6.53 4.02
C TRP A 234 -18.97 -7.79 3.15
N SER A 235 -20.02 -8.60 3.08
CA SER A 235 -20.07 -9.78 2.20
C SER A 235 -19.77 -9.40 0.74
N GLU A 236 -20.41 -8.34 0.25
CA GLU A 236 -20.21 -7.84 -1.12
C GLU A 236 -18.79 -7.29 -1.33
N VAL A 237 -18.35 -6.37 -0.47
CA VAL A 237 -17.05 -5.68 -0.65
C VAL A 237 -15.85 -6.61 -0.39
N LEU A 238 -15.96 -7.53 0.57
CA LEU A 238 -14.88 -8.46 0.92
C LEU A 238 -14.94 -9.76 0.09
N GLY A 239 -16.00 -9.96 -0.69
CA GLY A 239 -16.20 -11.18 -1.49
C GLY A 239 -16.35 -12.44 -0.64
N VAL A 240 -16.98 -12.33 0.54
CA VAL A 240 -17.21 -13.48 1.45
C VAL A 240 -18.71 -13.82 1.51
N PRO A 241 -19.07 -15.12 1.57
CA PRO A 241 -20.47 -15.53 1.46
C PRO A 241 -21.34 -15.05 2.63
N GLU A 242 -20.83 -15.12 3.86
CA GLU A 242 -21.54 -14.67 5.07
C GLU A 242 -20.56 -14.00 6.05
N VAL A 243 -21.07 -13.01 6.79
CA VAL A 243 -20.34 -12.27 7.84
C VAL A 243 -21.13 -12.33 9.15
N GLY A 244 -20.50 -12.87 10.20
CA GLY A 244 -21.04 -12.89 11.55
C GLY A 244 -20.86 -11.55 12.29
N ALA A 245 -21.63 -11.34 13.36
CA ALA A 245 -21.55 -10.12 14.15
C ALA A 245 -20.19 -9.93 14.84
N ASP A 246 -19.54 -11.02 15.25
CA ASP A 246 -18.23 -10.95 15.91
C ASP A 246 -17.06 -11.10 14.92
N ASP A 247 -17.34 -11.10 13.61
CA ASP A 247 -16.30 -11.21 12.59
C ASP A 247 -15.49 -9.93 12.48
N ASN A 248 -14.17 -10.09 12.49
CA ASN A 248 -13.22 -8.99 12.41
C ASN A 248 -12.89 -8.65 10.95
N TYR A 249 -12.99 -7.35 10.63
CA TYR A 249 -12.77 -6.76 9.31
C TYR A 249 -11.46 -7.22 8.65
N PHE A 250 -10.36 -7.11 9.40
CA PHE A 250 -9.02 -7.42 8.91
C PHE A 250 -8.80 -8.93 8.79
N THR A 251 -9.48 -9.75 9.57
CA THR A 251 -9.43 -11.21 9.43
C THR A 251 -10.07 -11.66 8.12
N LEU A 252 -11.16 -11.03 7.73
CA LEU A 252 -11.88 -11.33 6.50
C LEU A 252 -11.12 -10.87 5.24
N GLY A 253 -10.10 -10.02 5.39
CA GLY A 253 -9.25 -9.56 4.29
C GLY A 253 -9.30 -8.05 4.06
N GLY A 254 -10.01 -7.31 4.91
CA GLY A 254 -10.13 -5.88 4.82
C GLY A 254 -8.79 -5.12 4.85
N ASP A 255 -8.77 -3.99 4.15
CA ASP A 255 -7.68 -3.02 4.11
C ASP A 255 -8.22 -1.58 4.05
N SER A 256 -7.35 -0.58 3.91
CA SER A 256 -7.79 0.81 3.89
C SER A 256 -8.66 1.18 2.68
N VAL A 257 -8.46 0.55 1.52
CA VAL A 257 -9.21 0.86 0.29
C VAL A 257 -10.61 0.27 0.37
N LEU A 258 -10.70 -1.01 0.74
CA LEU A 258 -11.98 -1.69 0.97
C LEU A 258 -12.74 -1.01 2.11
N GLY A 259 -12.04 -0.43 3.10
CA GLY A 259 -12.64 0.29 4.20
C GLY A 259 -13.35 1.57 3.76
N ILE A 260 -12.77 2.30 2.81
CA ILE A 260 -13.40 3.48 2.20
C ILE A 260 -14.68 3.07 1.45
N GLN A 261 -14.63 1.95 0.71
CA GLN A 261 -15.80 1.42 -0.01
C GLN A 261 -16.93 1.04 0.96
N ILE A 262 -16.62 0.33 2.05
CA ILE A 262 -17.59 -0.02 3.10
C ILE A 262 -18.20 1.21 3.74
N VAL A 263 -17.39 2.20 4.12
CA VAL A 263 -17.90 3.44 4.73
C VAL A 263 -18.82 4.20 3.78
N SER A 264 -18.45 4.24 2.49
CA SER A 264 -19.26 4.86 1.44
C SER A 264 -20.59 4.14 1.23
N ALA A 265 -20.57 2.81 1.17
CA ALA A 265 -21.78 1.97 1.06
C ALA A 265 -22.67 2.06 2.30
N ALA A 266 -22.09 2.02 3.50
CA ALA A 266 -22.80 2.17 4.76
C ALA A 266 -23.52 3.53 4.83
N ARG A 267 -22.86 4.61 4.38
CA ARG A 267 -23.47 5.94 4.31
C ARG A 267 -24.68 5.97 3.37
N ARG A 268 -24.59 5.33 2.20
CA ARG A 268 -25.74 5.18 1.28
C ARG A 268 -26.89 4.39 1.89
N ALA A 269 -26.57 3.44 2.77
CA ALA A 269 -27.54 2.65 3.51
C ALA A 269 -28.01 3.31 4.82
N GLY A 270 -27.75 4.60 5.03
CA GLY A 270 -28.23 5.35 6.20
C GLY A 270 -27.39 5.19 7.48
N LEU A 271 -26.21 4.58 7.40
CA LEU A 271 -25.27 4.40 8.51
C LEU A 271 -24.04 5.30 8.37
N ALA A 272 -23.91 6.29 9.25
CA ALA A 272 -22.78 7.20 9.27
C ALA A 272 -21.57 6.54 9.96
N LEU A 273 -20.54 6.26 9.18
CA LEU A 273 -19.25 5.75 9.64
C LEU A 273 -18.10 6.66 9.17
N ASN A 274 -17.01 6.63 9.92
CA ASN A 274 -15.73 7.24 9.57
C ASN A 274 -14.72 6.10 9.30
N PRO A 275 -13.79 6.22 8.33
CA PRO A 275 -12.72 5.22 8.13
C PRO A 275 -11.96 4.84 9.41
N ARG A 276 -11.80 5.77 10.36
CA ARG A 276 -11.20 5.48 11.67
C ARG A 276 -11.96 4.42 12.46
N HIS A 277 -13.29 4.35 12.33
CA HIS A 277 -14.11 3.38 13.04
C HIS A 277 -13.74 1.94 12.69
N LEU A 278 -13.35 1.65 11.44
CA LEU A 278 -12.92 0.29 11.06
C LEU A 278 -11.66 -0.18 11.78
N PHE A 279 -10.83 0.76 12.26
CA PHE A 279 -9.61 0.43 13.02
C PHE A 279 -9.87 0.36 14.53
N THR A 280 -10.85 1.10 15.05
CA THR A 280 -11.17 1.13 16.48
C THR A 280 -12.29 0.15 16.88
N HIS A 281 -13.14 -0.22 15.92
CA HIS A 281 -14.30 -1.09 16.06
C HIS A 281 -14.22 -2.16 14.98
N GLN A 282 -13.39 -3.16 15.25
CA GLN A 282 -12.91 -4.05 14.19
C GLN A 282 -13.87 -5.20 13.93
N THR A 283 -14.74 -5.53 14.88
CA THR A 283 -15.82 -6.49 14.65
C THR A 283 -17.04 -5.81 14.03
N LEU A 284 -17.83 -6.57 13.28
CA LEU A 284 -19.06 -6.06 12.69
C LEU A 284 -20.02 -5.48 13.73
N ALA A 285 -20.14 -6.11 14.89
CA ALA A 285 -20.97 -5.67 16.01
C ALA A 285 -20.48 -4.36 16.64
N GLU A 286 -19.18 -4.25 16.90
CA GLU A 286 -18.58 -3.01 17.41
C GLU A 286 -18.79 -1.87 16.41
N LEU A 287 -18.59 -2.14 15.12
CA LEU A 287 -18.75 -1.15 14.06
C LEU A 287 -20.21 -0.71 13.93
N ALA A 288 -21.15 -1.66 13.99
CA ALA A 288 -22.58 -1.40 13.98
C ALA A 288 -23.02 -0.57 15.19
N ALA A 289 -22.47 -0.84 16.37
CA ALA A 289 -22.73 -0.06 17.58
C ALA A 289 -22.15 1.36 17.52
N ALA A 290 -21.03 1.55 16.81
CA ALA A 290 -20.42 2.85 16.57
C ALA A 290 -21.07 3.63 15.41
N ALA A 291 -21.90 2.98 14.59
CA ALA A 291 -22.62 3.62 13.50
C ALA A 291 -23.69 4.55 14.07
N GLN A 292 -23.68 5.80 13.61
CA GLN A 292 -24.75 6.73 13.92
C GLN A 292 -25.78 6.72 12.78
N PRO A 293 -27.07 6.92 13.06
CA PRO A 293 -28.02 7.23 12.01
C PRO A 293 -27.54 8.46 11.24
N VAL A 294 -27.57 8.40 9.92
CA VAL A 294 -27.32 9.60 9.09
C VAL A 294 -28.42 10.61 9.43
N THR A 295 -28.05 11.79 9.93
CA THR A 295 -29.02 12.86 10.23
C THR A 295 -29.61 13.44 8.96
N ASP A 296 -30.79 14.05 9.02
CA ASP A 296 -31.47 14.66 7.85
C ASP A 296 -30.57 15.63 7.07
N ALA A 297 -29.65 16.33 7.74
CA ALA A 297 -28.66 17.20 7.08
C ALA A 297 -27.64 16.42 6.23
N ALA A 298 -27.23 15.23 6.68
CA ALA A 298 -26.32 14.35 5.93
C ALA A 298 -27.07 13.52 4.87
N VAL A 299 -28.35 13.20 5.09
CA VAL A 299 -29.25 12.66 4.05
C VAL A 299 -29.50 13.70 2.95
N SER A 300 -29.68 14.98 3.30
CA SER A 300 -29.82 16.07 2.32
C SER A 300 -28.56 16.31 1.49
N ALA A 301 -27.38 16.01 2.02
CA ALA A 301 -26.13 16.02 1.25
C ALA A 301 -26.00 14.78 0.33
N ALA A 302 -26.58 13.64 0.71
CA ALA A 302 -26.67 12.44 -0.14
C ALA A 302 -27.80 12.51 -1.18
N ALA A 303 -28.83 13.32 -0.90
CA ALA A 303 -29.91 13.71 -1.81
C ALA A 303 -29.57 15.02 -2.57
N ALA A 304 -28.28 15.33 -2.72
CA ALA A 304 -27.85 16.38 -3.62
C ALA A 304 -28.40 16.08 -5.02
N GLU A 305 -28.92 17.12 -5.68
CA GLU A 305 -29.38 17.03 -7.05
C GLU A 305 -28.30 16.36 -7.92
N GLN A 306 -28.65 15.26 -8.58
CA GLN A 306 -27.75 14.48 -9.44
C GLN A 306 -27.76 14.98 -10.89
N GLY A 307 -28.32 16.16 -11.14
CA GLY A 307 -28.23 16.83 -12.43
C GLY A 307 -26.83 17.35 -12.69
N PRO A 308 -26.50 17.71 -13.95
CA PRO A 308 -25.21 18.31 -14.27
C PRO A 308 -24.95 19.55 -13.43
N VAL A 309 -23.79 19.60 -12.78
CA VAL A 309 -23.35 20.78 -12.02
C VAL A 309 -23.08 21.91 -13.01
N THR A 310 -23.97 22.91 -13.00
CA THR A 310 -23.87 24.10 -13.85
C THR A 310 -24.01 25.36 -13.01
N GLY A 311 -23.30 26.42 -13.39
CA GLY A 311 -23.29 27.68 -12.63
C GLY A 311 -22.41 27.60 -11.38
N ASP A 312 -22.65 28.53 -10.45
CA ASP A 312 -21.82 28.73 -9.27
C ASP A 312 -21.88 27.57 -8.28
N THR A 313 -20.71 27.20 -7.77
CA THR A 313 -20.56 26.15 -6.76
C THR A 313 -19.54 26.54 -5.71
N PRO A 314 -19.72 26.10 -4.46
CA PRO A 314 -18.74 26.36 -3.42
C PRO A 314 -17.45 25.58 -3.69
N LEU A 315 -16.32 26.21 -3.38
CA LEU A 315 -15.04 25.52 -3.30
C LEU A 315 -15.05 24.53 -2.14
N THR A 316 -14.43 23.37 -2.35
CA THR A 316 -14.13 22.43 -1.27
C THR A 316 -12.97 22.93 -0.41
N PRO A 317 -12.80 22.45 0.83
CA PRO A 317 -11.70 22.87 1.69
C PRO A 317 -10.31 22.70 1.07
N VAL A 318 -10.10 21.63 0.29
CA VAL A 318 -8.82 21.40 -0.40
C VAL A 318 -8.59 22.38 -1.55
N GLN A 319 -9.65 22.79 -2.25
CA GLN A 319 -9.53 23.79 -3.32
C GLN A 319 -9.30 25.19 -2.76
N HIS A 320 -9.92 25.56 -1.63
CA HIS A 320 -9.56 26.76 -0.89
C HIS A 320 -8.07 26.78 -0.56
N TRP A 321 -7.60 25.73 0.12
CA TRP A 321 -6.18 25.61 0.45
C TRP A 321 -5.29 25.72 -0.79
N LEU A 322 -5.61 24.98 -1.86
CA LEU A 322 -4.82 25.01 -3.09
C LEU A 322 -4.78 26.41 -3.70
N LEU A 323 -5.93 27.01 -3.98
CA LEU A 323 -6.04 28.28 -4.71
C LEU A 323 -5.55 29.49 -3.90
N GLU A 324 -5.64 29.43 -2.57
CA GLU A 324 -5.12 30.47 -1.68
C GLU A 324 -3.61 30.34 -1.43
N THR A 325 -3.04 29.13 -1.54
CA THR A 325 -1.59 28.88 -1.35
C THR A 325 -0.81 28.80 -2.66
N LEU A 326 -1.52 28.70 -3.80
CA LEU A 326 -0.91 28.62 -5.11
C LEU A 326 -0.07 29.88 -5.38
N THR A 327 1.23 29.70 -5.48
CA THR A 327 2.17 30.75 -5.87
C THR A 327 2.88 30.29 -7.15
N GLY A 328 2.77 31.10 -8.22
CA GLY A 328 3.34 30.75 -9.53
C GLY A 328 2.35 30.00 -10.43
N ASP A 329 2.89 29.15 -11.31
CA ASP A 329 2.16 28.48 -12.39
C ASP A 329 1.26 27.34 -11.86
N PRO A 330 -0.07 27.37 -12.07
CA PRO A 330 -0.99 26.27 -11.74
C PRO A 330 -0.57 24.92 -12.32
N ALA A 331 0.16 24.90 -13.44
CA ALA A 331 0.66 23.68 -14.08
C ALA A 331 1.52 22.80 -13.16
N HIS A 332 2.08 23.35 -12.06
CA HIS A 332 2.81 22.55 -11.07
C HIS A 332 1.96 21.42 -10.46
N PHE A 333 0.64 21.59 -10.44
CA PHE A 333 -0.31 20.60 -9.91
C PHE A 333 -0.92 19.70 -10.99
N SER A 334 -0.49 19.80 -12.24
CA SER A 334 -0.93 18.90 -13.30
C SER A 334 -0.49 17.46 -13.02
N GLN A 335 -1.43 16.52 -13.16
CA GLN A 335 -1.16 15.10 -13.09
C GLN A 335 -1.21 14.50 -14.49
N THR A 336 -0.18 13.75 -14.86
CA THR A 336 -0.11 13.05 -16.14
C THR A 336 -0.21 11.55 -15.91
N VAL A 337 -1.04 10.89 -16.71
CA VAL A 337 -1.08 9.44 -16.82
C VAL A 337 -0.82 9.08 -18.29
N ALA A 338 0.13 8.16 -18.52
CA ALA A 338 0.47 7.68 -19.85
C ALA A 338 0.21 6.17 -19.92
N HIS A 339 -0.36 5.72 -21.03
CA HIS A 339 -0.64 4.31 -21.30
C HIS A 339 -0.21 3.95 -22.71
N GLU A 340 0.52 2.84 -22.82
CA GLU A 340 0.76 2.20 -24.11
C GLU A 340 -0.46 1.35 -24.47
N LEU A 341 -1.01 1.57 -25.67
CA LEU A 341 -2.15 0.80 -26.17
C LEU A 341 -1.62 -0.34 -27.05
N ALA A 342 -2.09 -1.56 -26.82
CA ALA A 342 -1.70 -2.73 -27.59
C ALA A 342 -2.03 -2.63 -29.09
N THR A 343 -2.95 -1.75 -29.47
CA THR A 343 -3.36 -1.49 -30.85
C THR A 343 -3.45 0.00 -31.10
N ASP A 344 -3.13 0.45 -32.32
CA ASP A 344 -3.35 1.85 -32.74
C ASP A 344 -4.85 2.16 -32.70
N PRO A 345 -5.31 3.07 -31.81
CA PRO A 345 -6.72 3.37 -31.70
C PRO A 345 -7.19 4.19 -32.91
N GLU A 346 -8.44 3.94 -33.33
CA GLU A 346 -9.11 4.85 -34.24
C GLU A 346 -9.32 6.21 -33.54
N GLU A 347 -8.72 7.25 -34.10
CA GLU A 347 -8.79 8.60 -33.53
C GLU A 347 -10.23 9.07 -33.24
N PRO A 348 -11.23 8.85 -34.14
CA PRO A 348 -12.61 9.24 -33.85
C PRO A 348 -13.19 8.54 -32.61
N LEU A 349 -12.86 7.26 -32.39
CA LEU A 349 -13.31 6.51 -31.21
C LEU A 349 -12.65 7.05 -29.94
N LEU A 350 -11.36 7.38 -29.99
CA LEU A 350 -10.65 7.96 -28.85
C LEU A 350 -11.21 9.34 -28.49
N ARG A 351 -11.50 10.19 -29.49
CA ARG A 351 -12.16 11.50 -29.26
C ARG A 351 -13.55 11.32 -28.64
N ALA A 352 -14.34 10.36 -29.13
CA ALA A 352 -15.66 10.06 -28.59
C ALA A 352 -15.59 9.56 -27.15
N ALA A 353 -14.64 8.68 -26.82
CA ALA A 353 -14.43 8.19 -25.46
C ALA A 353 -14.04 9.33 -24.50
N LEU A 354 -13.11 10.21 -24.91
CA LEU A 354 -12.73 11.38 -24.11
C LEU A 354 -13.90 12.36 -23.92
N ALA A 355 -14.74 12.55 -24.94
CA ALA A 355 -15.94 13.36 -24.82
C ALA A 355 -16.94 12.76 -23.81
N ALA A 356 -17.16 11.44 -23.86
CA ALA A 356 -18.01 10.75 -22.89
C ALA A 356 -17.50 10.85 -21.44
N VAL A 357 -16.18 10.82 -21.24
CA VAL A 357 -15.55 11.05 -19.92
C VAL A 357 -15.83 12.47 -19.43
N LEU A 358 -15.69 13.48 -20.30
CA LEU A 358 -15.99 14.87 -19.94
C LEU A 358 -17.49 15.07 -19.64
N GLU A 359 -18.37 14.45 -20.42
CA GLU A 359 -19.81 14.51 -20.21
C GLU A 359 -20.20 13.88 -18.86
N HIS A 360 -19.62 12.73 -18.53
CA HIS A 360 -19.93 12.00 -17.30
C HIS A 360 -19.35 12.66 -16.03
N HIS A 361 -18.20 13.33 -16.12
CA HIS A 361 -17.49 13.85 -14.96
C HIS A 361 -17.48 15.39 -14.89
N ASP A 362 -18.43 15.95 -14.15
CA ASP A 362 -18.59 17.39 -13.96
C ASP A 362 -17.33 18.09 -13.45
N ALA A 363 -16.55 17.44 -12.58
CA ALA A 363 -15.30 17.97 -12.04
C ALA A 363 -14.30 18.38 -13.14
N LEU A 364 -14.28 17.67 -14.27
CA LEU A 364 -13.41 17.97 -15.41
C LEU A 364 -13.90 19.17 -16.22
N ARG A 365 -15.15 19.61 -16.01
CA ARG A 365 -15.79 20.75 -16.67
C ARG A 365 -15.89 21.97 -15.74
N MET A 366 -15.34 21.89 -14.53
CA MET A 366 -15.30 23.01 -13.61
C MET A 366 -14.28 24.05 -14.05
N ARG A 367 -14.60 25.31 -13.78
CA ARG A 367 -13.75 26.48 -14.04
C ARG A 367 -13.50 27.23 -12.76
N PHE A 368 -12.32 27.83 -12.67
CA PHE A 368 -11.86 28.57 -11.50
C PHE A 368 -11.28 29.90 -11.94
N GLU A 369 -11.81 30.98 -11.38
CA GLU A 369 -11.39 32.34 -11.69
C GLU A 369 -11.21 33.13 -10.40
N PRO A 370 -10.21 34.02 -10.31
CA PRO A 370 -10.13 34.94 -9.19
C PRO A 370 -11.33 35.89 -9.25
N ASP A 371 -12.07 36.02 -8.15
CA ASP A 371 -12.92 37.19 -7.96
C ASP A 371 -12.02 38.38 -7.61
N GLY A 372 -12.40 39.59 -8.03
CA GLY A 372 -11.55 40.79 -7.91
C GLY A 372 -11.12 41.15 -6.47
N ASP A 373 -11.62 40.45 -5.46
CA ASP A 373 -11.30 40.63 -4.04
C ASP A 373 -10.23 39.64 -3.53
N GLY A 374 -9.59 38.89 -4.44
CA GLY A 374 -8.53 37.93 -4.11
C GLY A 374 -9.07 36.59 -3.60
N ARG A 375 -10.37 36.32 -3.78
CA ARG A 375 -10.95 34.99 -3.56
C ARG A 375 -11.11 34.31 -4.90
N TRP A 376 -11.55 33.06 -4.88
CA TRP A 376 -11.73 32.26 -6.08
C TRP A 376 -13.20 31.87 -6.24
N ARG A 377 -13.68 31.97 -7.47
CA ARG A 377 -14.99 31.53 -7.92
C ARG A 377 -14.86 30.21 -8.64
N GLN A 378 -15.67 29.22 -8.25
CA GLN A 378 -15.79 27.93 -8.92
C GLN A 378 -17.16 27.82 -9.58
N TYR A 379 -17.19 27.45 -10.85
CA TYR A 379 -18.45 27.24 -11.57
C TYR A 379 -18.36 26.11 -12.60
N GLY A 380 -19.47 25.37 -12.76
CA GLY A 380 -19.60 24.33 -13.76
C GLY A 380 -20.21 24.86 -15.06
N THR A 381 -19.81 24.32 -16.20
CA THR A 381 -20.50 24.56 -17.48
C THR A 381 -21.45 23.41 -17.78
N ALA A 382 -22.42 23.58 -18.67
CA ALA A 382 -23.15 22.43 -19.20
C ALA A 382 -22.18 21.51 -19.98
N PRO A 383 -22.51 20.22 -20.16
CA PRO A 383 -21.86 19.42 -21.18
C PRO A 383 -22.06 20.14 -22.52
N ALA A 384 -20.98 20.59 -23.15
CA ALA A 384 -21.07 21.13 -24.49
C ALA A 384 -21.16 19.97 -25.50
N ASP A 385 -21.75 20.18 -26.67
CA ASP A 385 -21.60 19.31 -27.86
C ASP A 385 -20.13 19.30 -28.40
N GLY A 386 -19.16 19.60 -27.53
CA GLY A 386 -17.81 20.01 -27.86
C GLY A 386 -16.81 18.87 -27.86
N THR A 387 -15.86 18.96 -28.78
CA THR A 387 -14.77 18.01 -28.98
C THR A 387 -13.80 18.01 -27.80
N ALA A 388 -13.59 16.84 -27.20
CA ALA A 388 -12.52 16.67 -26.23
C ALA A 388 -11.16 17.01 -26.85
N HIS A 389 -10.30 17.66 -26.05
CA HIS A 389 -8.95 17.98 -26.47
C HIS A 389 -8.14 16.70 -26.70
N LEU A 390 -7.80 16.44 -27.97
CA LEU A 390 -6.89 15.38 -28.37
C LEU A 390 -5.94 15.92 -29.44
N GLU A 391 -4.66 16.01 -29.09
CA GLU A 391 -3.56 16.21 -30.04
C GLU A 391 -3.07 14.88 -30.58
N VAL A 392 -2.63 14.84 -31.84
CA VAL A 392 -2.05 13.64 -32.45
C VAL A 392 -0.64 13.97 -32.90
N HIS A 393 0.32 13.28 -32.32
CA HIS A 393 1.75 13.46 -32.58
C HIS A 393 2.33 12.22 -33.25
N ARG A 394 3.30 12.40 -34.15
CA ARG A 394 4.04 11.31 -34.81
C ARG A 394 5.53 11.51 -34.60
N GLY A 395 6.22 10.48 -34.09
CA GLY A 395 7.65 10.52 -33.79
C GLY A 395 8.04 11.50 -32.68
N ALA A 396 7.08 11.97 -31.88
CA ALA A 396 7.35 12.84 -30.73
C ALA A 396 7.51 12.01 -29.45
N ALA A 397 8.45 12.40 -28.59
CA ALA A 397 8.64 11.77 -27.29
C ALA A 397 7.41 12.05 -26.40
N PRO A 398 6.68 11.02 -25.93
CA PRO A 398 5.45 11.21 -25.13
C PRO A 398 5.64 12.10 -23.90
N ASP A 399 6.80 12.00 -23.23
CA ASP A 399 7.12 12.81 -22.05
C ASP A 399 7.26 14.30 -22.35
N GLU A 400 7.73 14.66 -23.55
CA GLU A 400 7.85 16.06 -23.97
C GLU A 400 6.47 16.64 -24.29
N VAL A 401 5.64 15.87 -25.00
CA VAL A 401 4.25 16.22 -25.30
C VAL A 401 3.47 16.41 -24.01
N ALA A 402 3.58 15.48 -23.06
CA ALA A 402 2.92 15.57 -21.76
C ALA A 402 3.31 16.82 -20.98
N ARG A 403 4.61 17.16 -20.95
CA ARG A 403 5.12 18.35 -20.27
C ARG A 403 4.59 19.63 -20.91
N ALA A 404 4.55 19.69 -22.24
CA ALA A 404 4.00 20.83 -22.98
C ALA A 404 2.49 21.00 -22.71
N LEU A 405 1.73 19.91 -22.71
CA LEU A 405 0.30 19.94 -22.40
C LEU A 405 0.01 20.42 -20.97
N GLY A 406 0.80 19.96 -20.00
CA GLY A 406 0.70 20.35 -18.60
C GLY A 406 1.02 21.82 -18.36
N ALA A 407 2.06 22.36 -19.00
CA ALA A 407 2.48 23.76 -18.84
C ALA A 407 1.42 24.79 -19.27
N GLY A 408 0.47 24.41 -20.14
CA GLY A 408 -0.57 25.31 -20.62
C GLY A 408 -1.88 25.24 -19.84
N PHE A 409 -1.93 24.64 -18.65
CA PHE A 409 -3.18 24.32 -17.96
C PHE A 409 -3.92 25.58 -17.50
N ASP A 410 -5.07 25.85 -18.11
CA ASP A 410 -5.88 27.04 -17.86
C ASP A 410 -7.11 26.66 -17.03
N LEU A 411 -7.11 27.11 -15.76
CA LEU A 411 -8.21 26.87 -14.82
C LEU A 411 -9.49 27.64 -15.19
N ALA A 412 -9.39 28.75 -15.91
CA ALA A 412 -10.54 29.58 -16.28
C ALA A 412 -11.23 29.05 -17.55
N GLY A 413 -10.46 28.63 -18.56
CA GLY A 413 -11.00 28.12 -19.82
C GLY A 413 -11.60 26.72 -19.73
N GLY A 414 -10.96 25.82 -18.97
CA GLY A 414 -11.28 24.39 -18.97
C GLY A 414 -11.26 23.76 -20.40
N PRO A 415 -11.70 22.49 -20.55
CA PRO A 415 -11.87 21.52 -19.48
C PRO A 415 -10.54 21.19 -18.80
N LEU A 416 -10.60 20.69 -17.57
CA LEU A 416 -9.44 20.26 -16.77
C LEU A 416 -8.90 18.88 -17.21
N LEU A 417 -8.90 18.63 -18.51
CA LEU A 417 -8.40 17.41 -19.14
C LEU A 417 -7.84 17.76 -20.53
N ARG A 418 -6.62 17.31 -20.79
CA ARG A 418 -6.01 17.33 -22.12
C ARG A 418 -5.43 15.97 -22.42
N ALA A 419 -5.61 15.49 -23.65
CA ALA A 419 -5.03 14.25 -24.12
C ALA A 419 -4.14 14.47 -25.34
N ALA A 420 -3.16 13.57 -25.50
CA ALA A 420 -2.42 13.39 -26.74
C ALA A 420 -2.32 11.89 -27.08
N LEU A 421 -2.42 11.59 -28.37
CA LEU A 421 -2.07 10.30 -28.96
C LEU A 421 -0.70 10.44 -29.63
N CYS A 422 0.31 9.81 -29.06
CA CYS A 422 1.65 9.76 -29.64
C CYS A 422 1.81 8.46 -30.42
N ARG A 423 2.08 8.59 -31.72
CA ARG A 423 2.42 7.47 -32.60
C ARG A 423 3.94 7.45 -32.83
N PRO A 424 4.52 6.25 -33.02
CA PRO A 424 5.92 6.12 -33.38
C PRO A 424 6.28 6.88 -34.67
#